data_AF-A0A519X8B2-F1
#
_entry.id   AF-A0A519X8B2-F1
#
_cell.length_a   1.000
_cell.length_b   1.000
_cell.length_c   1.000
_cell.angle_alpha   90.00
_cell.angle_beta   90.00
_cell.angle_gamma   90.00
#
_symmetry.space_group_name_H-M   'P 1'
#
loop_
_entity.id
_entity.type
_entity.pdbx_description
1 polymer ?
#
loop_
_entity_poly.entity_id
_entity_poly.type
_entity_poly.pdbx_seq_one_letter_code
_entity_poly.pdbx_strand_id
1 'polypeptide(L)'
;MIHLPVLITDLGLILAAAGITTLLFKKIKQPLVLGYILAGLLVGPHIQFIPTVTDNESVHIWAEIGVIFLLFSLGLEFSFKKLVKVGGSASITAIVEVVFMLLIGFSAGMAMGWSTMDSIFLGGILSVSSTTIIIRAFEELGVKHKKFAGLVFGVLIVED
;
A
#
# COMPACT_ATOMS: atom_id res chain seq x y z
N MET A 1 30.99 -5.98 12.92
CA MET A 1 30.11 -6.00 14.12
C MET A 1 29.61 -4.59 14.50
N ILE A 2 29.33 -3.70 13.53
CA ILE A 2 28.85 -2.31 13.75
C ILE A 2 27.47 -2.07 13.07
N HIS A 3 26.88 -3.07 12.41
CA HIS A 3 25.63 -2.91 11.65
C HIS A 3 24.34 -2.98 12.51
N LEU A 4 24.36 -3.72 13.64
CA LEU A 4 23.19 -3.85 14.53
C LEU A 4 22.75 -2.53 15.20
N PRO A 5 23.68 -1.69 15.71
CA PRO A 5 23.33 -0.40 16.30
C PRO A 5 22.57 0.53 15.35
N VAL A 6 22.97 0.55 14.06
CA VAL A 6 22.34 1.40 13.04
C VAL A 6 20.93 0.91 12.75
N LEU A 7 20.75 -0.41 12.54
CA LEU A 7 19.45 -1.03 12.30
C LEU A 7 18.42 -0.71 13.41
N ILE A 8 18.85 -0.77 14.67
CA ILE A 8 17.98 -0.51 15.83
C ILE A 8 17.68 0.99 15.96
N THR A 9 18.67 1.85 15.72
CA THR A 9 18.51 3.31 15.79
C THR A 9 17.55 3.80 14.71
N ASP A 10 17.74 3.34 13.48
CA ASP A 10 16.87 3.66 12.34
C ASP A 10 15.44 3.18 12.58
N LEU A 11 15.26 1.95 13.09
CA LEU A 11 13.94 1.46 13.50
C LEU A 11 13.29 2.35 14.56
N GLY A 12 14.03 2.71 15.61
CA GLY A 12 13.52 3.56 16.69
C GLY A 12 13.04 4.92 16.18
N LEU A 13 13.79 5.50 15.25
CA LEU A 13 13.49 6.77 14.60
C LEU A 13 12.23 6.66 13.71
N ILE A 14 12.16 5.62 12.88
CA ILE A 14 11.00 5.32 12.03
C ILE A 14 9.74 5.17 12.89
N LEU A 15 9.81 4.38 13.97
CA LEU A 15 8.68 4.14 14.86
C LEU A 15 8.26 5.41 15.62
N ALA A 16 9.22 6.22 16.07
CA ALA A 16 8.94 7.48 16.75
C ALA A 16 8.23 8.47 15.81
N ALA A 17 8.77 8.66 14.61
CA ALA A 17 8.17 9.55 13.61
C ALA A 17 6.78 9.06 13.18
N ALA A 18 6.64 7.77 12.87
CA ALA A 18 5.36 7.17 12.52
C ALA A 18 4.35 7.30 13.66
N GLY A 19 4.76 7.10 14.92
CA GLY A 19 3.91 7.30 16.09
C GLY A 19 3.36 8.73 16.19
N ILE A 20 4.23 9.72 16.04
CA ILE A 20 3.85 11.15 16.09
C ILE A 20 2.89 11.50 14.94
N THR A 21 3.24 11.15 13.70
CA THR A 21 2.40 11.48 12.53
C THR A 21 1.07 10.75 12.58
N THR A 22 1.03 9.49 13.04
CA THR A 22 -0.20 8.72 13.20
C THR A 22 -1.12 9.36 14.24
N LEU A 23 -0.59 9.80 15.39
CA LEU A 23 -1.39 10.51 16.38
C LEU A 23 -1.97 11.81 15.84
N LEU A 24 -1.18 12.56 15.05
CA LEU A 24 -1.64 13.77 14.39
C LEU A 24 -2.78 13.46 13.40
N PHE A 25 -2.58 12.50 12.50
CA PHE A 25 -3.55 12.12 11.47
C PHE A 25 -4.83 11.54 12.06
N LYS A 26 -4.71 10.74 13.13
CA LYS A 26 -5.85 10.26 13.90
C LYS A 26 -6.64 11.42 14.52
N LYS A 27 -5.97 12.45 15.06
CA LYS A 27 -6.63 13.63 15.65
C LYS A 27 -7.41 14.44 14.60
N ILE A 28 -6.89 14.55 13.38
CA ILE A 28 -7.56 15.23 12.26
C ILE A 28 -8.51 14.32 11.45
N LYS A 29 -8.72 13.08 11.90
CA LYS A 29 -9.58 12.06 11.25
C LYS A 29 -9.20 11.76 9.80
N GLN A 30 -7.91 11.76 9.51
CA GLN A 30 -7.37 11.37 8.20
C GLN A 30 -6.86 9.92 8.21
N PRO A 31 -6.81 9.24 7.04
CA PRO A 31 -6.25 7.89 6.93
C PRO A 31 -4.81 7.80 7.47
N LEU A 32 -4.48 6.78 8.26
CA LEU A 32 -3.18 6.70 8.92
C LEU A 32 -2.04 6.44 7.94
N VAL A 33 -2.34 5.80 6.80
CA VAL A 33 -1.40 5.55 5.70
C VAL A 33 -0.73 6.86 5.24
N LEU A 34 -1.47 7.96 5.18
CA LEU A 34 -0.91 9.27 4.84
C LEU A 34 0.09 9.75 5.90
N GLY A 35 -0.17 9.44 7.17
CA GLY A 35 0.76 9.71 8.27
C GLY A 35 2.05 8.89 8.15
N TYR A 36 1.99 7.64 7.70
CA TYR A 36 3.18 6.82 7.45
C TYR A 36 4.02 7.35 6.30
N ILE A 37 3.39 7.76 5.19
CA ILE A 37 4.08 8.39 4.05
C ILE A 37 4.76 9.68 4.50
N LEU A 38 4.06 10.52 5.28
CA LEU A 38 4.63 11.75 5.82
C LEU A 38 5.80 11.46 6.77
N ALA A 39 5.69 10.45 7.64
CA ALA A 39 6.80 10.05 8.50
C ALA A 39 8.03 9.61 7.70
N GLY A 40 7.83 8.79 6.67
CA GLY A 40 8.91 8.39 5.76
C GLY A 40 9.57 9.58 5.05
N LEU A 41 8.78 10.59 4.65
CA LEU A 41 9.32 11.82 4.08
C LEU A 41 10.15 12.62 5.11
N LEU A 42 9.65 12.76 6.34
CA LEU A 42 10.30 13.49 7.44
C LEU A 42 11.62 12.87 7.87
N VAL A 43 11.67 11.54 7.90
CA VAL A 43 12.83 10.76 8.33
C VAL A 43 13.78 10.44 7.17
N GLY A 44 13.32 10.65 5.94
CA GLY A 44 14.12 10.44 4.74
C GLY A 44 15.23 11.48 4.56
N PRO A 45 16.21 11.20 3.68
CA PRO A 45 17.41 12.03 3.50
C PRO A 45 17.15 13.40 2.88
N HIS A 46 15.92 13.67 2.47
CA HIS A 46 15.52 14.92 1.83
C HIS A 46 15.29 16.05 2.84
N ILE A 47 15.16 15.76 4.14
CA ILE A 47 14.92 16.76 5.19
C ILE A 47 16.11 16.81 6.15
N GLN A 48 16.94 17.84 6.00
CA GLN A 48 18.21 18.00 6.74
C GLN A 48 18.04 18.39 8.22
N PHE A 49 16.84 18.80 8.64
CA PHE A 49 16.58 19.31 9.99
C PHE A 49 16.18 18.23 11.01
N ILE A 50 15.95 16.99 10.57
CA ILE A 50 15.49 15.88 11.40
C ILE A 50 16.53 14.75 11.32
N PRO A 51 16.77 13.98 12.40
CA PRO A 51 17.54 12.76 12.32
C PRO A 51 17.07 11.91 11.13
N THR A 52 18.00 11.57 10.25
CA THR A 52 17.72 10.86 9.01
C THR A 52 18.07 9.39 9.16
N VAL A 53 17.26 8.51 8.58
CA VAL A 53 17.62 7.10 8.43
C VAL A 53 18.77 6.96 7.45
N THR A 54 19.88 6.42 7.96
CA THR A 54 21.16 6.41 7.24
C THR A 54 21.36 5.21 6.33
N ASP A 55 20.66 4.09 6.58
CA ASP A 55 20.85 2.85 5.84
C ASP A 55 19.59 2.38 5.11
N ASN A 56 19.60 2.48 3.78
CA ASN A 56 18.50 2.00 2.93
C ASN A 56 18.33 0.48 3.02
N GLU A 57 19.40 -0.27 3.27
CA GLU A 57 19.34 -1.74 3.38
C GLU A 57 18.57 -2.15 4.64
N SER A 58 18.85 -1.49 5.77
CA SER A 58 18.09 -1.62 7.01
C SER A 58 16.59 -1.32 6.84
N VAL A 59 16.24 -0.27 6.10
CA VAL A 59 14.82 0.06 5.79
C VAL A 59 14.17 -1.03 4.97
N HIS A 60 14.85 -1.53 3.94
CA HIS A 60 14.35 -2.61 3.09
C HIS A 60 14.04 -3.88 3.90
N ILE A 61 14.95 -4.27 4.80
CA ILE A 61 14.75 -5.43 5.68
C ILE A 61 13.50 -5.26 6.56
N TRP A 62 13.34 -4.10 7.20
CA TRP A 62 12.17 -3.84 8.04
C TRP A 62 10.86 -3.78 7.24
N ALA A 63 10.91 -3.22 6.04
CA ALA A 63 9.76 -3.16 5.14
C ALA A 63 9.30 -4.57 4.71
N GLU A 64 10.24 -5.44 4.32
CA GLU A 64 9.94 -6.84 3.96
C GLU A 64 9.33 -7.61 5.13
N ILE A 65 9.92 -7.51 6.32
CA ILE A 65 9.40 -8.16 7.53
C ILE A 65 7.98 -7.66 7.84
N GLY A 66 7.75 -6.34 7.75
CA GLY A 66 6.44 -5.74 7.97
C GLY A 66 5.38 -6.24 6.99
N VAL A 67 5.72 -6.30 5.69
CA VAL A 67 4.82 -6.83 4.65
C VAL A 67 4.52 -8.32 4.87
N ILE A 68 5.52 -9.12 5.23
CA ILE A 68 5.34 -10.55 5.54
C ILE A 68 4.35 -10.72 6.69
N PHE A 69 4.52 -10.01 7.80
CA PHE A 69 3.58 -10.10 8.93
C PHE A 69 2.17 -9.64 8.57
N LEU A 70 2.04 -8.57 7.78
CA LEU A 70 0.74 -8.08 7.32
C LEU A 70 0.02 -9.13 6.45
N LEU A 71 0.69 -9.64 5.42
CA LEU A 71 0.12 -10.62 4.49
C LEU A 71 -0.15 -11.95 5.19
N PHE A 72 0.68 -12.36 6.15
CA PHE A 72 0.47 -13.56 6.95
C PHE A 72 -0.75 -13.42 7.87
N SER A 73 -0.84 -12.32 8.64
CA SER A 73 -2.00 -12.03 9.49
C SER A 73 -3.30 -12.01 8.68
N LEU A 74 -3.25 -11.40 7.50
CA LEU A 74 -4.35 -11.39 6.56
C LEU A 74 -4.75 -12.82 6.14
N GLY A 75 -3.77 -13.63 5.73
CA GLY A 75 -4.00 -15.02 5.34
C GLY A 75 -4.72 -15.84 6.43
N LEU A 76 -4.43 -15.58 7.71
CA LEU A 76 -5.08 -16.26 8.83
C LEU A 76 -6.54 -15.86 9.06
N GLU A 77 -6.91 -14.61 8.77
CA GLU A 77 -8.28 -14.13 8.97
C GLU A 77 -9.24 -14.49 7.84
N PHE A 78 -8.74 -14.77 6.63
CA PHE A 78 -9.57 -15.12 5.48
C PHE A 78 -9.75 -16.62 5.33
N SER A 79 -11.02 -17.03 5.31
CA SER A 79 -11.38 -18.38 4.91
C SER A 79 -11.30 -18.51 3.39
N PHE A 80 -10.46 -19.42 2.90
CA PHE A 80 -10.38 -19.80 1.49
C PHE A 80 -11.77 -20.09 0.88
N LYS A 81 -12.69 -20.69 1.64
CA LYS A 81 -14.07 -20.95 1.22
C LYS A 81 -14.85 -19.68 0.87
N LYS A 82 -14.62 -18.58 1.60
CA LYS A 82 -15.25 -17.28 1.31
C LYS A 82 -14.70 -16.68 0.03
N LEU A 83 -13.39 -16.83 -0.22
CA LEU A 83 -12.73 -16.35 -1.43
C LEU A 83 -13.27 -17.06 -2.68
N VAL A 84 -13.33 -18.39 -2.66
CA VAL A 84 -13.87 -19.18 -3.77
C VAL A 84 -15.32 -18.80 -4.08
N LYS A 85 -16.13 -18.49 -3.06
CA LYS A 85 -17.53 -18.07 -3.25
C LYS A 85 -17.67 -16.75 -4.01
N VAL A 86 -16.70 -15.84 -3.88
CA VAL A 86 -16.72 -14.53 -4.57
C VAL A 86 -15.83 -14.52 -5.82
N GLY A 87 -15.01 -15.55 -6.04
CA GLY A 87 -13.99 -15.60 -7.10
C GLY A 87 -14.52 -15.31 -8.49
N GLY A 88 -15.65 -15.88 -8.90
CA GLY A 88 -16.22 -15.60 -10.23
C GLY A 88 -16.61 -14.13 -10.41
N SER A 89 -17.26 -13.53 -9.40
CA SER A 89 -17.62 -12.11 -9.44
C SER A 89 -16.39 -11.21 -9.35
N ALA A 90 -15.40 -11.60 -8.54
CA ALA A 90 -14.15 -10.89 -8.38
C ALA A 90 -13.35 -10.87 -9.68
N SER A 91 -13.21 -12.00 -10.37
CA SER A 91 -12.47 -12.07 -11.63
C SER A 91 -13.10 -11.23 -12.73
N ILE A 92 -14.43 -11.24 -12.85
CA ILE A 92 -15.11 -10.37 -13.82
C ILE A 92 -14.88 -8.89 -13.45
N THR A 93 -14.98 -8.55 -12.17
CA THR A 93 -14.77 -7.17 -11.71
C THR A 93 -13.34 -6.70 -11.98
N ALA A 94 -12.33 -7.51 -11.62
CA ALA A 94 -10.92 -7.21 -11.85
C ALA A 94 -10.62 -7.00 -13.34
N ILE A 95 -11.09 -7.89 -14.22
CA ILE A 95 -10.87 -7.76 -15.67
C ILE A 95 -11.51 -6.47 -16.20
N VAL A 96 -12.74 -6.18 -15.80
CA VAL A 96 -13.45 -4.97 -16.23
C VAL A 96 -12.72 -3.72 -15.72
N GLU A 97 -12.34 -3.70 -14.45
CA GLU A 97 -11.59 -2.60 -13.83
C GLU A 97 -10.27 -2.36 -14.56
N VAL A 98 -9.44 -3.40 -14.71
CA VAL A 98 -8.13 -3.29 -15.36
C VAL A 98 -8.25 -2.76 -16.78
N VAL A 99 -9.19 -3.30 -17.57
CA VAL A 99 -9.41 -2.83 -18.95
C VAL A 99 -9.87 -1.37 -18.98
N PHE A 100 -10.82 -0.98 -18.12
CA PHE A 100 -11.29 0.40 -18.06
C PHE A 100 -10.20 1.36 -17.61
N MET A 101 -9.45 1.03 -16.57
CA MET A 101 -8.36 1.86 -16.05
C MET A 101 -7.22 1.99 -17.07
N LEU A 102 -6.91 0.92 -17.80
CA LEU A 102 -5.93 0.96 -18.88
C LEU A 102 -6.38 1.90 -20.00
N LEU A 103 -7.65 1.83 -20.42
CA LEU A 103 -8.20 2.74 -21.43
C LEU A 103 -8.22 4.20 -20.96
N ILE A 104 -8.58 4.45 -19.70
CA ILE A 104 -8.55 5.79 -19.11
C ILE A 104 -7.12 6.33 -19.07
N GLY A 105 -6.15 5.56 -18.57
CA GLY A 105 -4.76 5.99 -18.51
C GLY A 105 -4.13 6.18 -19.89
N PHE A 106 -4.43 5.28 -20.84
CA PHE A 106 -3.99 5.42 -22.22
C PHE A 106 -4.53 6.69 -22.87
N SER A 107 -5.84 6.93 -22.76
CA SER A 107 -6.47 8.13 -23.33
C SER A 107 -5.95 9.42 -22.69
N ALA A 108 -5.68 9.41 -21.38
CA ALA A 108 -5.06 10.53 -20.68
C ALA A 108 -3.63 10.80 -21.17
N GLY A 109 -2.79 9.75 -21.32
CA GLY A 109 -1.43 9.88 -21.85
C GLY A 109 -1.41 10.43 -23.28
N MET A 110 -2.30 9.93 -24.13
CA MET A 110 -2.47 10.44 -25.50
C MET A 110 -2.93 11.90 -25.52
N ALA A 111 -3.86 12.29 -24.64
CA ALA A 111 -4.31 13.68 -24.51
C ALA A 111 -3.20 14.63 -24.03
N MET A 112 -2.22 14.12 -23.27
CA MET A 112 -1.02 14.84 -22.85
C MET A 112 0.08 14.86 -23.92
N GLY A 113 -0.13 14.22 -25.09
CA GLY A 113 0.83 14.16 -26.18
C GLY A 113 1.98 13.18 -25.95
N TRP A 114 1.80 12.19 -25.07
CA TRP A 114 2.81 11.17 -24.79
C TRP A 114 2.88 10.14 -25.92
N SER A 115 3.97 9.37 -25.95
CA SER A 115 4.08 8.27 -26.91
C SER A 115 3.06 7.16 -26.59
N THR A 116 2.77 6.32 -27.58
CA THR A 116 1.87 5.17 -27.41
C THR A 116 2.34 4.26 -26.27
N MET A 117 3.65 4.00 -26.18
CA MET A 117 4.20 3.13 -25.13
C MET A 117 4.07 3.78 -23.75
N ASP A 118 4.39 5.06 -23.61
CA ASP A 118 4.26 5.77 -22.32
C ASP A 118 2.79 5.82 -21.86
N SER A 119 1.86 5.99 -22.80
CA SER A 119 0.43 5.99 -22.53
C SER A 119 -0.09 4.61 -22.10
N ILE A 120 0.41 3.53 -22.70
CA ILE A 120 0.12 2.15 -22.27
C ILE A 120 0.68 1.92 -20.86
N PHE A 121 1.91 2.37 -20.60
CA PHE A 121 2.53 2.27 -19.26
C PHE A 121 1.72 3.03 -18.21
N LEU A 122 1.24 4.24 -18.51
CA LEU A 122 0.36 5.00 -17.63
C LEU A 122 -0.94 4.23 -17.34
N GLY A 123 -1.57 3.67 -18.37
CA GLY A 123 -2.75 2.81 -18.23
C GLY A 123 -2.49 1.61 -17.31
N GLY A 124 -1.37 0.91 -17.50
CA GLY A 124 -0.96 -0.20 -16.65
C GLY A 124 -0.77 0.21 -15.19
N ILE A 125 -0.01 1.28 -14.93
CA ILE A 125 0.24 1.80 -13.57
C ILE A 125 -1.06 2.20 -12.87
N LEU A 126 -2.00 2.81 -13.59
CA LEU A 126 -3.29 3.21 -13.03
C LEU A 126 -4.24 2.03 -12.80
N SER A 127 -4.06 0.91 -13.50
CA SER A 127 -4.91 -0.27 -13.39
C SER A 127 -4.64 -1.16 -12.19
N VAL A 128 -3.48 -1.01 -11.54
CA VAL A 128 -3.07 -1.87 -10.42
C VAL A 128 -3.35 -1.18 -9.08
N SER A 129 -4.05 -1.87 -8.19
CA SER A 129 -4.33 -1.41 -6.82
C SER A 129 -3.30 -1.94 -5.81
N SER A 130 -3.11 -1.23 -4.68
CA SER A 130 -2.28 -1.73 -3.57
C SER A 130 -3.11 -2.52 -2.56
N THR A 131 -3.02 -3.84 -2.63
CA THR A 131 -3.66 -4.81 -1.73
C THR A 131 -3.44 -4.43 -0.25
N THR A 132 -2.17 -4.28 0.15
CA THR A 132 -1.74 -3.90 1.51
C THR A 132 -2.41 -2.61 2.02
N ILE A 133 -2.48 -1.56 1.20
CA ILE A 133 -3.03 -0.26 1.62
C ILE A 133 -4.55 -0.34 1.80
N ILE A 134 -5.26 -0.95 0.85
CA ILE A 134 -6.73 -1.06 0.90
C ILE A 134 -7.17 -1.90 2.10
N ILE A 135 -6.48 -3.02 2.34
CA ILE A 135 -6.72 -3.87 3.52
C ILE A 135 -6.56 -3.07 4.80
N ARG A 136 -5.44 -2.34 4.92
CA ARG A 136 -5.15 -1.56 6.12
C ARG A 136 -6.21 -0.48 6.34
N ALA A 137 -6.63 0.20 5.27
CA ALA A 137 -7.71 1.17 5.34
C ALA A 137 -9.03 0.54 5.80
N PHE A 138 -9.38 -0.67 5.34
CA PHE A 138 -10.60 -1.36 5.74
C PHE A 138 -10.59 -1.82 7.20
N GLU A 139 -9.42 -2.18 7.71
CA GLU A 139 -9.20 -2.48 9.12
C GLU A 139 -9.36 -1.23 9.99
N GLU A 140 -8.73 -0.12 9.61
CA GLU A 140 -8.82 1.17 10.31
C GLU A 140 -10.24 1.74 10.33
N LEU A 141 -10.99 1.56 9.24
CA LEU A 141 -12.38 1.95 9.12
C LEU A 141 -13.36 0.97 9.79
N GLY A 142 -12.90 -0.19 10.25
CA GLY A 142 -13.74 -1.22 10.85
C GLY A 142 -14.74 -1.88 9.88
N VAL A 143 -14.48 -1.81 8.57
CA VAL A 143 -15.37 -2.34 7.51
C VAL A 143 -14.92 -3.68 6.95
N LYS A 144 -13.77 -4.20 7.39
CA LYS A 144 -13.18 -5.46 6.93
C LYS A 144 -14.11 -6.69 6.95
N HIS A 145 -15.05 -6.76 7.91
CA HIS A 145 -15.99 -7.89 8.02
C HIS A 145 -17.29 -7.71 7.24
N LYS A 146 -17.45 -6.61 6.49
CA LYS A 146 -18.63 -6.35 5.66
C LYS A 146 -18.62 -7.26 4.43
N LYS A 147 -19.83 -7.55 3.90
CA LYS A 147 -19.97 -8.44 2.73
C LYS A 147 -19.22 -7.94 1.49
N PHE A 148 -19.21 -6.62 1.26
CA PHE A 148 -18.51 -6.03 0.11
C PHE A 148 -16.98 -6.17 0.22
N ALA A 149 -16.43 -6.17 1.45
CA ALA A 149 -14.99 -6.29 1.65
C ALA A 149 -14.46 -7.63 1.12
N GLY A 150 -15.23 -8.71 1.27
CA GLY A 150 -14.87 -10.00 0.68
C GLY A 150 -14.74 -9.97 -0.84
N LEU A 151 -15.62 -9.23 -1.54
CA LEU A 151 -15.53 -9.06 -2.99
C LEU A 151 -14.29 -8.23 -3.36
N VAL A 152 -14.05 -7.12 -2.67
CA VAL A 152 -12.86 -6.26 -2.90
C VAL A 152 -11.57 -7.06 -2.70
N PHE A 153 -11.45 -7.86 -1.64
CA PHE A 153 -10.27 -8.73 -1.47
C PHE A 153 -10.15 -9.79 -2.56
N GLY A 154 -11.28 -10.33 -3.03
CA GLY A 154 -11.27 -11.22 -4.17
C GLY A 154 -10.73 -10.53 -5.43
N VAL A 155 -11.12 -9.29 -5.68
CA VAL A 155 -10.62 -8.48 -6.80
C VAL A 155 -9.11 -8.26 -6.66
N LEU A 156 -8.67 -7.78 -5.50
CA LEU A 156 -7.25 -7.53 -5.22
C LEU A 156 -6.36 -8.77 -5.40
N ILE A 157 -6.85 -9.96 -5.02
CA ILE A 157 -6.10 -11.22 -5.20
C ILE A 157 -6.05 -11.66 -6.68
N VAL A 158 -7.02 -11.25 -7.50
CA VAL A 158 -7.00 -11.54 -8.94
C VAL A 158 -6.13 -10.52 -9.71
N GLU A 159 -5.99 -9.31 -9.16
CA GLU A 159 -5.16 -8.24 -9.72
C GLU A 159 -3.65 -8.44 -9.48
N ASP A 160 -3.26 -8.96 -8.31
CA ASP A 160 -1.87 -9.33 -7.97
C ASP A 160 -1.39 -10.56 -8.77
#